data_AF-A0A9P6EA29-F1
#
_entry.id   AF-A0A9P6EA29-F1
#
_cell.length_a   1.000
_cell.length_b   1.000
_cell.length_c   1.000
_cell.angle_alpha   90.00
_cell.angle_beta   90.00
_cell.angle_gamma   90.00
#
_symmetry.space_group_name_H-M   'P 1'
#
loop_
_entity.id
_entity.type
_entity.pdbx_description
1 polymer ?
#
loop_
_entity_poly.entity_id
_entity_poly.type
_entity_poly.pdbx_seq_one_letter_code
_entity_poly.pdbx_strand_id
1 'polypeptide(L)'
;MATYHSAKRVHLAIFYFANRYCTLGAIISAFILTRGNLNDCRQIFAATLCLTHLSLTLASLNLATRTIAIWLQDKVVSTILGLLILGHLCLVIIPTSSSITRVPGGCAPSTRNYSWDAAIYLYAFVFDSIVLGLNAFKLREELNTTAVLHPSTLSLLIFRQGAIYFVVACLMNFMAFIFLVLDLSHTGVSIGAIASSTTCASVCCTMVACRVVRSLSDSRVQSEWFSDAQEQPTVGSWHRPSPNVSSD
;
A
#
# COMPACT_ATOMS: atom_id res chain seq x y z
N MET A 1 -1.59 -8.59 -26.86
CA MET A 1 -0.96 -8.66 -25.51
C MET A 1 -0.51 -7.29 -25.00
N ALA A 2 0.03 -6.40 -25.84
CA ALA A 2 0.46 -5.04 -25.47
C ALA A 2 -0.65 -4.12 -24.90
N THR A 3 -1.88 -4.21 -25.39
CA THR A 3 -3.04 -3.44 -24.90
C THR A 3 -3.46 -3.83 -23.47
N TYR A 4 -3.34 -5.10 -23.11
CA TYR A 4 -3.63 -5.59 -21.76
C TYR A 4 -2.58 -5.13 -20.74
N HIS A 5 -1.32 -5.00 -21.18
CA HIS A 5 -0.24 -4.45 -20.36
C HIS A 5 -0.42 -2.94 -20.13
N SER A 6 -0.84 -2.19 -21.15
CA SER A 6 -1.11 -0.75 -21.06
C SER A 6 -2.31 -0.43 -20.15
N ALA A 7 -3.40 -1.19 -20.24
CA ALA A 7 -4.57 -1.02 -19.36
C ALA A 7 -4.22 -1.26 -17.88
N LYS A 8 -3.39 -2.28 -17.56
CA LYS A 8 -2.94 -2.53 -16.19
C LYS A 8 -2.03 -1.42 -15.64
N ARG A 9 -1.24 -0.76 -16.50
CA ARG A 9 -0.39 0.39 -16.13
C ARG A 9 -1.22 1.59 -15.68
N VAL A 10 -2.32 1.88 -16.37
CA VAL A 10 -3.20 3.01 -16.05
C VAL A 10 -3.95 2.78 -14.74
N HIS A 11 -4.52 1.59 -14.53
CA HIS A 11 -5.24 1.27 -13.28
C HIS A 11 -4.35 1.40 -12.04
N LEU A 12 -3.11 0.90 -12.10
CA LEU A 12 -2.17 1.00 -10.98
C LEU A 12 -1.79 2.46 -10.64
N ALA A 13 -1.62 3.30 -11.68
CA ALA A 13 -1.34 4.71 -11.50
C ALA A 13 -2.52 5.46 -10.85
N ILE A 14 -3.76 5.14 -11.25
CA ILE A 14 -4.97 5.77 -10.68
C ILE A 14 -5.06 5.50 -9.18
N PHE A 15 -4.92 4.25 -8.74
CA PHE A 15 -4.98 3.91 -7.31
C PHE A 15 -3.83 4.52 -6.51
N TYR A 16 -2.64 4.59 -7.12
CA TYR A 16 -1.48 5.25 -6.50
C TYR A 16 -1.71 6.75 -6.27
N PHE A 17 -2.20 7.48 -7.29
CA PHE A 17 -2.47 8.91 -7.17
C PHE A 17 -3.67 9.17 -6.25
N ALA A 18 -4.74 8.41 -6.39
CA ALA A 18 -5.93 8.54 -5.54
C ALA A 18 -5.58 8.34 -4.06
N ASN A 19 -4.74 7.36 -3.71
CA ASN A 19 -4.28 7.16 -2.34
C ASN A 19 -3.59 8.41 -1.79
N ARG A 20 -2.63 8.96 -2.56
CA ARG A 20 -1.86 10.15 -2.16
C ARG A 20 -2.77 11.37 -1.94
N TYR A 21 -3.75 11.59 -2.83
CA TYR A 21 -4.68 12.70 -2.69
C TYR A 21 -5.64 12.52 -1.50
N CYS A 22 -6.09 11.28 -1.22
CA CYS A 22 -6.91 10.99 -0.06
C CYS A 22 -6.15 11.27 1.25
N THR A 23 -4.89 10.83 1.36
CA THR A 23 -4.05 11.11 2.54
C THR A 23 -3.82 12.62 2.73
N LEU A 24 -3.52 13.35 1.66
CA LEU A 24 -3.33 14.80 1.75
C LEU A 24 -4.62 15.51 2.16
N GLY A 25 -5.76 15.11 1.60
CA GLY A 25 -7.07 15.61 1.99
C GLY A 25 -7.39 15.33 3.45
N ALA A 26 -7.07 14.13 3.95
CA ALA A 26 -7.23 13.76 5.36
C ALA A 26 -6.39 14.66 6.30
N ILE A 27 -5.12 14.91 5.95
CA ILE A 27 -4.25 15.78 6.76
C ILE A 27 -4.75 17.24 6.75
N ILE A 28 -5.14 17.77 5.59
CA ILE A 28 -5.65 19.14 5.46
C ILE A 28 -6.96 19.29 6.26
N SER A 29 -7.88 18.34 6.13
CA SER A 29 -9.15 18.38 6.86
C SER A 29 -8.96 18.25 8.38
N ALA A 30 -8.03 17.41 8.84
CA ALA A 30 -7.64 17.32 10.25
C ALA A 30 -7.05 18.64 10.79
N PHE A 31 -6.22 19.33 10.00
CA PHE A 31 -5.68 20.64 10.36
C PHE A 31 -6.78 21.69 10.50
N ILE A 32 -7.71 21.73 9.53
CA ILE A 32 -8.86 22.63 9.54
C ILE A 32 -9.74 22.39 10.78
N LEU A 33 -9.97 21.13 11.16
CA LEU A 33 -10.75 20.75 12.33
C LEU A 33 -10.14 21.26 13.66
N THR A 34 -8.81 21.37 13.71
CA THR A 34 -8.06 21.79 14.91
C THR A 34 -7.97 23.31 15.06
N ARG A 35 -8.08 24.06 13.96
CA ARG A 35 -7.87 25.53 13.95
C ARG A 35 -9.11 26.35 13.60
N GLY A 36 -10.10 25.74 12.96
CA GLY A 36 -11.18 26.48 12.32
C GLY A 36 -12.32 26.84 13.26
N ASN A 37 -12.78 28.09 13.19
CA ASN A 37 -14.05 28.54 13.75
C ASN A 37 -15.22 28.13 12.84
N LEU A 38 -15.45 26.82 12.67
CA LEU A 38 -16.38 26.30 11.68
C LEU A 38 -17.74 25.95 12.29
N ASN A 39 -18.81 26.37 11.62
CA ASN A 39 -20.17 25.99 11.98
C ASN A 39 -20.49 24.55 11.54
N ASP A 40 -19.76 24.02 10.55
CA ASP A 40 -19.97 22.68 9.97
C ASP A 40 -18.95 21.61 10.44
N CYS A 41 -18.64 21.59 11.75
CA CYS A 41 -17.74 20.59 12.36
C CYS A 41 -18.06 19.14 11.96
N ARG A 42 -19.36 18.82 11.84
CA ARG A 42 -19.84 17.47 11.52
C ARG A 42 -19.41 17.01 10.13
N GLN A 43 -19.55 17.88 9.13
CA GLN A 43 -19.25 17.53 7.74
C GLN A 43 -17.74 17.34 7.53
N ILE A 44 -16.94 18.23 8.12
CA ILE A 44 -15.47 18.18 7.97
C ILE A 44 -14.90 16.95 8.66
N PHE A 45 -15.41 16.60 9.85
CA PHE A 45 -14.98 15.37 10.52
C PHE A 45 -15.39 14.12 9.74
N ALA A 46 -16.63 14.04 9.25
CA ALA A 46 -17.08 12.91 8.44
C ALA A 46 -16.23 12.76 7.17
N ALA A 47 -15.91 13.88 6.51
CA ALA A 47 -15.01 13.90 5.36
C ALA A 47 -13.59 13.44 5.75
N THR A 48 -13.07 13.88 6.89
CA THR A 48 -11.74 13.46 7.40
C THR A 48 -11.69 11.95 7.60
N LEU A 49 -12.71 11.38 8.25
CA LEU A 49 -12.79 9.93 8.48
C LEU A 49 -12.88 9.16 7.17
N CYS A 50 -13.77 9.57 6.27
CA CYS A 50 -13.92 8.95 4.98
C CYS A 50 -12.59 8.95 4.21
N LEU A 51 -11.90 10.09 4.15
CA LEU A 51 -10.61 10.21 3.45
C LEU A 51 -9.51 9.35 4.09
N THR A 52 -9.46 9.25 5.42
CA THR A 52 -8.50 8.40 6.14
C THR A 52 -8.75 6.91 5.88
N HIS A 53 -9.99 6.44 6.02
CA HIS A 53 -10.35 5.04 5.76
C HIS A 53 -10.20 4.68 4.28
N LEU A 54 -10.53 5.60 3.38
CA LEU A 54 -10.33 5.41 1.95
C LEU A 54 -8.84 5.31 1.63
N SER A 55 -8.01 6.21 2.17
CA SER A 55 -6.56 6.14 2.02
C SER A 55 -5.98 4.82 2.53
N LEU A 56 -6.42 4.34 3.69
CA LEU A 56 -6.03 3.04 4.23
C LEU A 56 -6.36 1.90 3.24
N THR A 57 -7.59 1.89 2.72
CA THR A 57 -8.05 0.86 1.75
C THR A 57 -7.22 0.90 0.47
N LEU A 58 -6.96 2.08 -0.07
CA LEU A 58 -6.15 2.24 -1.28
C LEU A 58 -4.68 1.87 -1.03
N ALA A 59 -4.14 2.10 0.17
CA ALA A 59 -2.80 1.66 0.53
C ALA A 59 -2.69 0.12 0.50
N SER A 60 -3.65 -0.58 1.11
CA SER A 60 -3.74 -2.04 1.07
C SER A 60 -3.93 -2.57 -0.37
N LEU A 61 -4.74 -1.90 -1.19
CA LEU A 61 -4.92 -2.25 -2.61
C LEU A 61 -3.61 -2.13 -3.42
N ASN A 62 -2.85 -1.07 -3.20
CA ASN A 62 -1.55 -0.84 -3.83
C ASN A 62 -0.52 -1.91 -3.43
N LEU A 63 -0.61 -2.43 -2.20
CA LEU A 63 0.19 -3.57 -1.75
C LEU A 63 -0.27 -4.85 -2.46
N ALA A 64 -1.57 -5.14 -2.44
CA ALA A 64 -2.16 -6.35 -3.00
C ALA A 64 -1.97 -6.50 -4.50
N THR A 65 -1.86 -5.40 -5.25
CA THR A 65 -1.63 -5.43 -6.71
C THR A 65 -0.34 -6.16 -7.08
N ARG A 66 0.68 -6.12 -6.21
CA ARG A 66 1.91 -6.92 -6.39
C ARG A 66 1.63 -8.41 -6.34
N THR A 67 0.85 -8.84 -5.35
CA THR A 67 0.49 -10.25 -5.16
C THR A 67 -0.39 -10.75 -6.29
N ILE A 68 -1.36 -9.94 -6.73
CA ILE A 68 -2.20 -10.25 -7.89
C ILE A 68 -1.32 -10.48 -9.12
N ALA A 69 -0.33 -9.62 -9.36
CA ALA A 69 0.57 -9.74 -10.50
C ALA A 69 1.39 -11.04 -10.50
N ILE A 70 1.80 -11.52 -9.32
CA ILE A 70 2.59 -12.76 -9.16
C ILE A 70 1.70 -14.00 -9.31
N TRP A 71 0.50 -13.94 -8.72
CA TRP A 71 -0.46 -15.04 -8.75
C TRP A 71 -1.40 -14.99 -9.96
N LEU A 72 -1.02 -14.28 -11.03
CA LEU A 72 -1.84 -14.12 -12.24
C LEU A 72 -2.20 -15.46 -12.92
N GLN A 73 -1.40 -16.51 -12.73
CA GLN A 73 -1.68 -17.84 -13.27
C GLN A 73 -2.76 -18.59 -12.48
N ASP A 74 -2.91 -18.31 -11.19
CA ASP A 74 -3.95 -18.91 -10.35
C ASP A 74 -5.16 -17.97 -10.24
N LYS A 75 -6.18 -18.25 -11.05
CA LYS A 75 -7.41 -17.45 -11.10
C LYS A 75 -8.17 -17.47 -9.77
N VAL A 76 -8.02 -18.51 -8.96
CA VAL A 76 -8.75 -18.64 -7.68
C VAL A 76 -8.20 -17.63 -6.69
N VAL A 77 -6.89 -17.60 -6.49
CA VAL A 77 -6.23 -16.66 -5.55
C VAL A 77 -6.48 -15.21 -5.96
N SER A 78 -6.33 -14.90 -7.25
CA SER A 78 -6.58 -13.55 -7.79
C SER A 78 -8.03 -13.11 -7.58
N THR A 79 -9.00 -14.00 -7.81
CA THR A 79 -10.43 -13.70 -7.64
C THR A 79 -10.79 -13.50 -6.17
N ILE A 80 -10.29 -14.35 -5.27
CA ILE A 80 -10.51 -14.22 -3.82
C ILE A 80 -9.95 -12.88 -3.33
N LEU A 81 -8.74 -12.51 -3.77
CA LEU A 81 -8.13 -11.25 -3.35
C LEU A 81 -8.91 -10.04 -3.88
N GLY A 82 -9.41 -10.12 -5.12
CA GLY A 82 -10.31 -9.12 -5.68
C GLY A 82 -11.61 -8.95 -4.88
N LEU A 83 -12.23 -10.06 -4.45
CA LEU A 83 -13.43 -10.03 -3.61
C LEU A 83 -13.17 -9.41 -2.24
N LEU A 84 -12.03 -9.71 -1.60
CA LEU A 84 -11.65 -9.11 -0.32
C LEU A 84 -11.44 -7.59 -0.44
N ILE A 85 -10.81 -7.14 -1.54
CA ILE A 85 -10.64 -5.71 -1.83
C ILE A 85 -12.01 -5.01 -1.96
N LEU A 86 -12.93 -5.61 -2.71
CA LEU A 86 -14.29 -5.07 -2.88
C LEU A 86 -15.03 -5.01 -1.54
N GLY A 87 -14.91 -6.06 -0.72
CA GLY A 87 -15.47 -6.09 0.63
C GLY A 87 -14.95 -4.96 1.51
N HIS A 88 -13.64 -4.71 1.49
CA HIS A 88 -13.02 -3.60 2.22
C HIS A 88 -13.57 -2.24 1.76
N LEU A 89 -13.62 -2.02 0.45
CA LEU A 89 -14.12 -0.76 -0.11
C LEU A 89 -15.59 -0.52 0.23
N CYS A 90 -16.42 -1.57 0.21
CA CYS A 90 -17.82 -1.49 0.63
C CYS A 90 -17.97 -1.11 2.11
N LEU A 91 -17.14 -1.65 3.00
CA LEU A 91 -17.16 -1.30 4.43
C LEU A 91 -16.85 0.18 4.67
N VAL A 92 -15.93 0.75 3.90
CA VAL A 92 -15.50 2.15 4.06
C VAL A 92 -16.53 3.16 3.54
N ILE A 93 -17.35 2.79 2.56
CA ILE A 93 -18.38 3.68 1.98
C ILE A 93 -19.54 3.90 2.95
N ILE A 94 -19.76 3.00 3.91
CA ILE A 94 -20.86 3.10 4.86
C ILE A 94 -20.59 4.29 5.82
N PRO A 95 -21.42 5.34 5.81
CA PRO A 95 -21.18 6.52 6.63
C PRO A 95 -21.41 6.20 8.11
N THR A 96 -20.42 6.48 8.95
CA THR A 96 -20.58 6.39 10.40
C THR A 96 -21.19 7.67 10.96
N SER A 97 -22.32 7.53 11.65
CA SER A 97 -22.93 8.65 12.37
C SER A 97 -22.17 8.88 13.67
N SER A 98 -21.37 9.95 13.72
CA SER A 98 -20.71 10.44 14.94
C SER A 98 -21.34 11.76 15.39
N SER A 99 -21.60 11.87 16.69
CA SER A 99 -22.06 13.12 17.31
C SER A 99 -20.85 13.96 17.67
N ILE A 100 -20.82 15.19 17.18
CA ILE A 100 -19.70 16.12 17.34
C ILE A 100 -20.22 17.40 17.96
N THR A 101 -19.52 17.84 18.99
CA THR A 101 -19.79 19.10 19.66
C THR A 101 -18.62 20.06 19.46
N ARG A 102 -18.93 21.34 19.34
CA ARG A 102 -17.91 22.39 19.33
C ARG A 102 -17.41 22.62 20.74
N VAL A 103 -16.10 22.63 20.91
CA VAL A 103 -15.42 22.92 22.19
C VAL A 103 -14.53 24.17 22.03
N PRO A 104 -14.19 24.87 23.13
CA PRO A 104 -13.25 25.99 23.06
C PRO A 104 -11.90 25.49 22.51
N GLY A 105 -11.54 25.94 21.31
CA GLY A 105 -10.31 25.54 20.63
C GLY A 105 -10.47 24.51 19.49
N GLY A 106 -11.69 24.09 19.14
CA GLY A 106 -11.91 23.27 17.94
C GLY A 106 -13.19 22.42 17.95
N CYS A 107 -13.25 21.42 17.08
CA CYS A 107 -14.33 20.43 17.07
C CYS A 107 -13.87 19.13 17.74
N ALA A 108 -14.65 18.58 18.67
CA ALA A 108 -14.36 17.30 19.30
C ALA A 108 -15.57 16.37 19.27
N PRO A 109 -15.37 15.05 19.13
CA PRO A 109 -16.46 14.09 19.23
C PRO A 109 -17.02 14.09 20.66
N SER A 110 -18.33 14.22 20.81
CA SER A 110 -19.01 14.17 22.11
C SER A 110 -19.27 12.74 22.56
N THR A 111 -19.69 11.90 21.62
CA THR A 111 -19.94 10.48 21.80
C THR A 111 -19.67 9.79 20.46
N ARG A 112 -18.73 8.83 20.46
CA ARG A 112 -18.37 8.07 19.26
C ARG A 112 -18.13 6.62 19.66
N ASN A 113 -18.80 5.71 18.97
CA ASN A 113 -18.53 4.28 19.08
C ASN A 113 -17.38 3.93 18.13
N TYR A 114 -16.22 3.58 18.68
CA TYR A 114 -15.03 3.20 17.89
C TYR A 114 -15.11 1.78 17.30
N SER A 115 -16.16 1.01 17.60
CA SER A 115 -16.31 -0.36 17.14
C SER A 115 -16.28 -0.50 15.62
N TRP A 116 -16.85 0.46 14.89
CA TRP A 116 -16.81 0.45 13.42
C TRP A 116 -15.41 0.71 12.88
N ASP A 117 -14.72 1.70 13.44
CA ASP A 117 -13.34 2.02 13.04
C ASP A 117 -12.41 0.84 13.35
N ALA A 118 -12.59 0.21 14.52
CA ALA A 118 -11.86 -0.98 14.91
C ALA A 118 -12.08 -2.12 13.89
N ALA A 119 -13.31 -2.33 13.42
CA ALA A 119 -13.60 -3.34 12.41
C ALA A 119 -12.86 -3.07 11.09
N ILE A 120 -12.81 -1.82 10.63
CA ILE A 120 -12.07 -1.43 9.41
C ILE A 120 -10.57 -1.72 9.57
N TYR A 121 -9.95 -1.29 10.68
CA TYR A 121 -8.52 -1.51 10.91
C TYR A 121 -8.17 -2.99 11.10
N LEU A 122 -9.03 -3.76 11.76
CA LEU A 122 -8.88 -5.21 11.86
C LEU A 122 -8.94 -5.88 10.49
N TYR A 123 -9.92 -5.48 9.67
CA TYR A 123 -10.04 -5.98 8.30
C TYR A 123 -8.77 -5.66 7.50
N ALA A 124 -8.26 -4.43 7.58
CA ALA A 124 -7.01 -4.01 6.93
C ALA A 124 -5.82 -4.89 7.35
N PHE A 125 -5.68 -5.11 8.66
CA PHE A 125 -4.62 -5.95 9.21
C PHE A 125 -4.69 -7.39 8.69
N VAL A 126 -5.88 -8.01 8.75
CA VAL A 126 -6.07 -9.40 8.28
C VAL A 126 -5.82 -9.49 6.77
N PHE A 127 -6.34 -8.54 6.00
CA PHE A 127 -6.11 -8.47 4.57
C PHE A 127 -4.63 -8.37 4.22
N ASP A 128 -3.91 -7.39 4.79
CA ASP A 128 -2.48 -7.22 4.54
C ASP A 128 -1.67 -8.44 4.99
N SER A 129 -2.07 -9.11 6.07
CA SER A 129 -1.45 -10.35 6.56
C SER A 129 -1.65 -11.51 5.59
N ILE A 130 -2.83 -11.67 5.00
CA ILE A 130 -3.09 -12.67 3.95
C ILE A 130 -2.21 -12.38 2.74
N VAL A 131 -2.17 -11.12 2.30
CA VAL A 131 -1.36 -10.70 1.14
C VAL A 131 0.13 -10.95 1.40
N LEU A 132 0.63 -10.64 2.60
CA LEU A 132 1.98 -10.92 3.04
C LEU A 132 2.26 -12.43 3.10
N GLY A 133 1.32 -13.23 3.61
CA GLY A 133 1.42 -14.68 3.70
C GLY A 133 1.53 -15.35 2.32
N LEU A 134 0.67 -14.96 1.37
CA LEU A 134 0.72 -15.43 -0.02
C LEU A 134 2.05 -15.07 -0.69
N ASN A 135 2.54 -13.86 -0.40
CA ASN A 135 3.82 -13.41 -0.88
C ASN A 135 4.98 -14.26 -0.31
N ALA A 136 5.01 -14.46 1.01
CA ALA A 136 6.01 -15.26 1.69
C ALA A 136 5.99 -16.73 1.25
N PHE A 137 4.79 -17.29 0.98
CA PHE A 137 4.64 -18.65 0.48
C PHE A 137 5.31 -18.82 -0.87
N LYS A 138 5.03 -17.92 -1.83
CA LYS A 138 5.66 -17.96 -3.15
C LYS A 138 7.17 -17.80 -3.06
N LEU A 139 7.66 -16.96 -2.15
CA LEU A 139 9.09 -16.79 -1.90
C LEU A 139 9.75 -18.10 -1.42
N ARG A 140 9.09 -18.86 -0.53
CA ARG A 140 9.61 -20.15 -0.03
C ARG A 140 9.61 -21.23 -1.10
N GLU A 141 8.60 -21.26 -1.96
CA GLU A 141 8.52 -22.19 -3.09
C GLU A 141 9.69 -21.97 -4.05
N GLU A 142 9.95 -20.72 -4.43
CA GLU A 142 11.09 -20.36 -5.27
C GLU A 142 12.41 -20.78 -4.63
N LEU A 143 12.62 -20.49 -3.32
CA LEU A 143 13.84 -20.84 -2.56
C LEU A 143 14.12 -22.34 -2.50
N ASN A 144 13.06 -23.15 -2.33
CA ASN A 144 13.19 -24.60 -2.20
C ASN A 144 13.45 -25.27 -3.56
N THR A 145 13.02 -24.67 -4.66
CA THR A 145 13.17 -25.22 -6.01
C THR A 145 14.53 -24.84 -6.63
N THR A 146 15.26 -23.88 -6.03
CA THR A 146 16.48 -23.28 -6.60
C THR A 146 17.79 -24.02 -6.40
N ALA A 147 17.78 -25.25 -5.91
CA ALA A 147 19.00 -26.05 -5.88
C ALA A 147 19.47 -26.48 -7.30
N VAL A 148 18.70 -26.26 -8.38
CA VAL A 148 19.02 -26.88 -9.68
C VAL A 148 19.11 -25.96 -10.91
N LEU A 149 18.44 -24.80 -11.05
CA LEU A 149 18.74 -23.87 -12.17
C LEU A 149 18.33 -22.43 -11.86
N HIS A 150 19.25 -21.47 -12.06
CA HIS A 150 19.12 -20.01 -11.95
C HIS A 150 17.71 -19.42 -12.22
N PRO A 151 16.95 -18.97 -11.21
CA PRO A 151 15.96 -17.92 -11.36
C PRO A 151 16.63 -16.58 -11.04
N SER A 152 16.20 -15.56 -11.75
CA SER A 152 16.62 -14.17 -11.62
C SER A 152 16.70 -13.71 -10.15
N THR A 153 17.91 -13.69 -9.59
CA THR A 153 18.25 -13.22 -8.23
C THR A 153 17.66 -11.83 -7.95
N LEU A 154 17.43 -11.07 -9.01
CA LEU A 154 16.80 -9.75 -9.02
C LEU A 154 15.35 -9.77 -8.53
N SER A 155 14.51 -10.71 -9.00
CA SER A 155 13.08 -10.80 -8.58
C SER A 155 12.93 -11.15 -7.10
N LEU A 156 13.77 -12.07 -6.61
CA LEU A 156 13.88 -12.48 -5.21
C LEU A 156 14.35 -11.32 -4.31
N LEU A 157 15.34 -10.55 -4.77
CA LEU A 157 15.89 -9.41 -4.03
C LEU A 157 14.87 -8.27 -3.89
N ILE A 158 14.12 -7.96 -4.96
CA ILE A 158 13.04 -6.95 -4.94
C ILE A 158 11.89 -7.42 -4.04
N PHE A 159 11.69 -8.73 -3.91
CA PHE A 159 10.70 -9.31 -3.02
C PHE A 159 11.06 -9.14 -1.56
N ARG A 160 12.31 -9.43 -1.22
CA ARG A 160 12.84 -9.21 0.13
C ARG A 160 12.78 -7.73 0.54
N GLN A 161 13.08 -6.82 -0.39
CA GLN A 161 12.98 -5.38 -0.13
C GLN A 161 11.52 -4.91 0.03
N GLY A 162 10.58 -5.49 -0.72
CA GLY A 162 9.14 -5.20 -0.61
C GLY A 162 8.48 -5.76 0.66
N ALA A 163 8.98 -6.89 1.19
CA ALA A 163 8.37 -7.59 2.32
C ALA A 163 8.46 -6.81 3.64
N ILE A 164 9.56 -6.09 3.90
CA ILE A 164 9.70 -5.24 5.10
C ILE A 164 8.61 -4.18 5.12
N TYR A 165 8.34 -3.55 3.98
CA TYR A 165 7.27 -2.56 3.84
C TYR A 165 5.89 -3.17 4.17
N PHE A 166 5.60 -4.38 3.69
CA PHE A 166 4.38 -5.11 4.06
C PHE A 166 4.26 -5.37 5.56
N VAL A 167 5.34 -5.81 6.22
CA VAL A 167 5.34 -6.07 7.66
C VAL A 167 5.06 -4.77 8.43
N VAL A 168 5.69 -3.66 8.03
CA VAL A 168 5.46 -2.35 8.65
C VAL A 168 4.00 -1.94 8.50
N ALA A 169 3.38 -2.10 7.32
CA ALA A 169 1.95 -1.80 7.12
C ALA A 169 1.06 -2.67 8.03
N CYS A 170 1.31 -3.97 8.09
CA CYS A 170 0.57 -4.88 8.97
C CYS A 170 0.67 -4.45 10.45
N LEU A 171 1.87 -4.13 10.92
CA LEU A 171 2.10 -3.70 12.31
C LEU A 171 1.40 -2.37 12.62
N MET A 172 1.43 -1.40 11.70
CA MET A 172 0.76 -0.11 11.90
C MET A 172 -0.76 -0.27 11.97
N ASN A 173 -1.33 -1.12 11.11
CA ASN A 173 -2.77 -1.42 11.13
C ASN A 173 -3.17 -2.17 12.41
N PHE A 174 -2.35 -3.11 12.87
CA PHE A 174 -2.57 -3.83 14.12
C PHE A 174 -2.49 -2.91 15.34
N MET A 175 -1.50 -2.02 15.38
CA MET A 175 -1.38 -1.03 16.46
C MET A 175 -2.58 -0.10 16.49
N ALA A 176 -3.02 0.41 15.35
CA ALA A 176 -4.22 1.24 15.27
C ALA A 176 -5.47 0.50 15.78
N PHE A 177 -5.64 -0.78 15.40
CA PHE A 177 -6.71 -1.63 15.93
C PHE A 177 -6.63 -1.79 17.45
N ILE A 178 -5.44 -2.09 17.99
CA ILE A 178 -5.23 -2.21 19.43
C ILE A 178 -5.61 -0.92 20.14
N PHE A 179 -5.17 0.25 19.66
CA PHE A 179 -5.54 1.54 20.25
C PHE A 179 -7.04 1.84 20.18
N LEU A 180 -7.75 1.34 19.16
CA LEU A 180 -9.19 1.49 19.04
C LEU A 180 -9.98 0.54 19.96
N VAL A 181 -9.45 -0.66 20.23
CA VAL A 181 -10.12 -1.67 21.10
C VAL A 181 -9.76 -1.50 22.57
N LEU A 182 -8.55 -1.01 22.88
CA LEU A 182 -8.11 -0.72 24.25
C LEU A 182 -8.76 0.55 24.85
N ASP A 183 -9.82 1.09 24.23
CA ASP A 183 -10.76 2.01 24.88
C ASP A 183 -11.61 1.31 25.99
N LEU A 184 -11.01 0.32 26.65
CA LEU A 184 -11.56 -0.42 27.77
C LEU A 184 -11.40 0.45 29.02
N SER A 185 -12.42 1.27 29.25
CA SER A 185 -12.95 1.63 30.57
C SER A 185 -11.96 2.19 31.61
N HIS A 186 -12.12 3.48 31.93
CA HIS A 186 -11.65 4.22 33.12
C HIS A 186 -10.44 5.14 33.05
N THR A 187 -9.59 5.06 32.03
CA THR A 187 -8.50 6.04 31.88
C THR A 187 -8.72 6.79 30.58
N GLY A 188 -9.04 8.08 30.67
CA GLY A 188 -9.23 8.98 29.53
C GLY A 188 -7.97 9.08 28.66
N VAL A 189 -7.65 8.03 27.91
CA VAL A 189 -6.76 8.08 26.77
C VAL A 189 -7.40 9.10 25.84
N SER A 190 -6.72 10.23 25.69
CA SER A 190 -7.29 11.37 25.02
C SER A 190 -7.76 10.96 23.63
N ILE A 191 -8.98 11.37 23.29
CA ILE A 191 -9.53 11.27 21.93
C ILE A 191 -8.49 11.74 20.88
N GLY A 192 -7.62 12.69 21.25
CA GLY A 192 -6.47 13.13 20.46
C GLY A 192 -5.44 12.04 20.19
N ALA A 193 -5.10 11.19 21.16
CA ALA A 193 -4.19 10.06 20.97
C ALA A 193 -4.75 9.04 19.96
N ILE A 194 -6.05 8.71 20.03
CA ILE A 194 -6.70 7.76 19.11
C ILE A 194 -6.82 8.34 17.69
N ALA A 195 -7.21 9.62 17.56
CA ALA A 195 -7.28 10.29 16.27
C ALA A 195 -5.90 10.47 15.62
N SER A 196 -4.87 10.73 16.43
CA SER A 196 -3.49 10.83 15.95
C SER A 196 -2.93 9.47 15.52
N SER A 197 -3.17 8.39 16.27
CA SER A 197 -2.64 7.06 15.95
C SER A 197 -3.24 6.50 14.65
N THR A 198 -4.54 6.66 14.46
CA THR A 198 -5.25 6.22 13.23
C THR A 198 -4.80 6.98 11.99
N THR A 199 -4.64 8.31 12.10
CA THR A 199 -4.13 9.15 11.01
C THR A 199 -2.66 8.84 10.71
N CYS A 200 -1.82 8.67 11.74
CA CYS A 200 -0.42 8.28 11.57
C CYS A 200 -0.28 6.91 10.90
N ALA A 201 -1.07 5.92 11.32
CA ALA A 201 -1.08 4.60 10.70
C ALA A 201 -1.45 4.71 9.21
N SER A 202 -2.49 5.47 8.86
CA SER A 202 -2.86 5.70 7.45
C SER A 202 -1.73 6.34 6.65
N VAL A 203 -1.07 7.37 7.18
CA VAL A 203 0.06 8.04 6.51
C VAL A 203 1.22 7.07 6.30
N CYS A 204 1.58 6.29 7.33
CA CYS A 204 2.63 5.27 7.24
C CYS A 204 2.30 4.23 6.16
N CYS A 205 1.08 3.67 6.18
CA CYS A 205 0.62 2.71 5.18
C CYS A 205 0.67 3.30 3.77
N THR A 206 0.25 4.56 3.58
CA THR A 206 0.38 5.25 2.30
C THR A 206 1.83 5.40 1.86
N MET A 207 2.74 5.86 2.73
CA MET A 207 4.15 6.01 2.39
C MET A 207 4.77 4.69 1.95
N VAL A 208 4.50 3.64 2.73
CA VAL A 208 4.95 2.27 2.47
C VAL A 208 4.41 1.78 1.13
N ALA A 209 3.10 1.88 0.90
CA ALA A 209 2.46 1.48 -0.35
C ALA A 209 3.04 2.23 -1.56
N CYS A 210 3.26 3.54 -1.43
CA CYS A 210 3.85 4.36 -2.48
C CYS A 210 5.29 3.96 -2.80
N ARG A 211 6.10 3.62 -1.79
CA ARG A 211 7.47 3.13 -1.96
C ARG A 211 7.48 1.78 -2.67
N VAL A 212 6.56 0.88 -2.33
CA VAL A 212 6.43 -0.42 -3.00
C VAL A 212 6.07 -0.23 -4.47
N VAL A 213 5.09 0.62 -4.80
CA VAL A 213 4.70 0.89 -6.21
C VAL A 213 5.87 1.48 -7.01
N ARG A 214 6.63 2.42 -6.43
CA ARG A 214 7.82 3.00 -7.09
C ARG A 214 8.93 1.98 -7.29
N SER A 215 9.21 1.14 -6.29
CA SER A 215 10.20 0.07 -6.42
C SER A 215 9.83 -0.92 -7.53
N LEU A 216 8.53 -1.21 -7.68
CA LEU A 216 8.03 -2.06 -8.77
C LEU A 216 8.13 -1.41 -10.15
N SER A 217 7.91 -0.10 -10.27
CA SER A 217 8.10 0.59 -11.55
C SER A 217 9.58 0.62 -11.95
N ASP A 218 10.46 0.91 -11.00
CA ASP A 218 11.90 0.99 -11.22
C ASP A 218 12.49 -0.37 -11.64
N SER A 219 12.11 -1.42 -10.92
CA SER A 219 12.52 -2.80 -11.23
C SER A 219 12.09 -3.26 -12.63
N ARG A 220 10.93 -2.81 -13.10
CA ARG A 220 10.41 -3.14 -14.43
C ARG A 220 11.16 -2.41 -15.53
N VAL A 221 11.41 -1.12 -15.35
CA VAL A 221 12.26 -0.35 -16.27
C VAL A 221 13.59 -1.07 -16.43
N GLN A 222 14.24 -1.42 -15.32
CA GLN A 222 15.51 -2.15 -15.34
C GLN A 222 15.44 -3.48 -16.14
N SER A 223 14.35 -4.25 -16.02
CA SER A 223 14.18 -5.50 -16.78
C SER A 223 13.97 -5.29 -18.29
N GLU A 224 13.35 -4.17 -18.70
CA GLU A 224 13.21 -3.80 -20.12
C GLU A 224 14.61 -3.50 -20.71
N TRP A 225 15.45 -2.72 -20.02
CA TRP A 225 16.84 -2.46 -20.46
C TRP A 225 17.69 -3.73 -20.60
N PHE A 226 17.55 -4.69 -19.69
CA PHE A 226 18.27 -5.96 -19.79
C PHE A 226 17.76 -6.85 -20.92
N SER A 227 16.46 -6.78 -21.23
CA SER A 227 15.87 -7.53 -22.35
C SER A 227 16.35 -6.96 -23.69
N ASP A 228 16.36 -5.62 -23.83
CA ASP A 228 16.88 -4.94 -25.03
C ASP A 228 18.39 -5.14 -25.20
N ALA A 229 19.15 -5.21 -24.10
CA ALA A 229 20.58 -5.50 -24.13
C ALA A 229 20.88 -6.94 -24.58
N GLN A 230 19.97 -7.89 -24.31
CA GLN A 230 20.13 -9.29 -24.72
C GLN A 230 19.63 -9.55 -26.15
N GLU A 231 18.82 -8.64 -26.71
CA GLU A 231 18.38 -8.65 -28.11
C GLU A 231 19.35 -7.94 -29.06
N GLN A 232 20.47 -7.37 -28.58
CA GLN A 232 21.53 -6.93 -29.49
C GLN A 232 22.11 -8.13 -30.25
N PRO A 233 22.10 -8.12 -31.60
CA PRO A 233 22.68 -9.20 -32.38
C PRO A 233 24.16 -9.32 -32.01
N THR A 234 24.60 -10.56 -31.79
CA THR A 234 25.99 -10.95 -31.57
C THR A 234 26.92 -10.02 -32.33
N VAL A 235 27.58 -9.12 -31.60
CA VAL A 235 28.57 -8.19 -32.12
C VAL A 235 29.59 -9.04 -32.88
N GLY A 236 29.62 -8.87 -34.20
CA GLY A 236 30.57 -9.55 -35.08
C GLY A 236 31.97 -9.41 -34.51
N SER A 237 32.76 -10.48 -34.65
CA SER A 237 34.14 -10.56 -34.21
C SER A 237 34.90 -9.31 -34.63
N TRP A 238 35.20 -8.44 -33.67
CA TRP A 238 36.14 -7.35 -33.88
C TRP A 238 37.52 -7.97 -34.08
N HIS A 239 37.89 -8.15 -35.35
CA HIS A 239 39.25 -8.49 -35.74
C HIS A 239 40.14 -7.31 -35.33
N ARG A 240 40.97 -7.53 -34.31
CA ARG A 240 41.94 -6.55 -33.83
C ARG A 240 43.02 -6.40 -34.90
N PRO A 241 43.27 -5.22 -35.48
CA PRO A 241 44.35 -5.05 -36.45
C PRO A 241 45.69 -5.35 -35.75
N SER A 242 46.48 -6.25 -36.33
CA SER A 242 47.83 -6.54 -35.87
C SER A 242 48.71 -5.29 -36.03
N PRO A 243 49.50 -4.89 -35.02
CA PRO A 243 50.47 -3.84 -35.19
C PRO A 243 51.60 -4.33 -36.11
N ASN A 244 51.75 -3.67 -37.27
CA ASN A 244 52.94 -3.83 -38.10
C ASN A 244 54.15 -3.33 -37.32
N VAL A 245 54.94 -4.25 -36.79
CA VAL A 245 56.30 -3.99 -36.32
C VAL A 245 57.20 -4.03 -37.55
N SER A 246 57.57 -2.86 -38.08
CA SER A 246 58.68 -2.71 -39.01
C SER A 246 59.98 -2.70 -38.21
N SER A 247 60.72 -3.80 -38.25
CA SER A 247 62.12 -3.87 -37.87
C SER A 247 62.96 -4.06 -39.13
N ASP A 248 63.96 -3.20 -39.27
CA ASP A 248 65.04 -3.23 -40.27
C ASP A 248 65.69 -4.60 -40.45
#